data_AF-A0AAW5QKA0-F1
#
_entry.id   AF-A0AAW5QKA0-F1
#
_cell.length_a   1.000
_cell.length_b   1.000
_cell.length_c   1.000
_cell.angle_alpha   90.00
_cell.angle_beta   90.00
_cell.angle_gamma   90.00
#
_symmetry.space_group_name_H-M   'P 1'
#
loop_
_entity.id
_entity.type
_entity.pdbx_description
1 polymer ?
#
loop_
_entity_poly.entity_id
_entity_poly.type
_entity_poly.pdbx_seq_one_letter_code
_entity_poly.pdbx_strand_id
1 'polypeptide(L)'
;MNAAWYELLGAARTDPALREHLTPMAERYHAQIVDLGRSLPVAARFPADVFDTLLLSLVHMFDGEALASTVHPQPELEVRRIELMARMSALVTSDISSNNEQ
;
A
#
# COMPACT_ATOMS: atom_id res chain seq x y z
N MET A 1 12.79 0.86 2.69
CA MET A 1 12.33 2.15 3.22
C MET A 1 13.04 3.28 2.48
N ASN A 2 12.31 4.21 1.87
CA ASN A 2 12.89 5.47 1.40
C ASN A 2 12.65 6.53 2.48
N ALA A 3 13.49 6.58 3.52
CA ALA A 3 13.26 7.42 4.71
C ALA A 3 13.16 8.91 4.35
N ALA A 4 14.00 9.38 3.43
CA ALA A 4 13.99 10.77 2.95
C ALA A 4 12.64 11.15 2.29
N TRP A 5 12.00 10.21 1.58
CA TRP A 5 10.67 10.45 1.01
C TRP A 5 9.63 10.74 2.09
N TYR A 6 9.63 9.97 3.18
CA TYR A 6 8.68 10.13 4.28
C TYR A 6 8.91 11.40 5.11
N GLU A 7 10.17 11.80 5.30
CA GLU A 7 10.51 13.08 5.91
C GLU A 7 10.00 14.26 5.06
N LEU A 8 10.20 14.20 3.74
CA LEU A 8 9.70 15.22 2.80
C LEU A 8 8.17 15.30 2.79
N LEU A 9 7.48 14.15 2.77
CA LEU A 9 6.02 14.11 2.88
C LEU A 9 5.52 14.69 4.21
N GLY A 10 6.23 14.43 5.31
CA GLY A 10 5.96 15.02 6.62
C GLY A 10 6.09 16.55 6.60
N ALA A 11 7.19 17.08 6.07
CA ALA A 11 7.43 18.51 5.94
C ALA A 11 6.41 19.22 5.03
N ALA A 12 6.01 18.56 3.93
CA ALA A 12 5.02 19.09 2.99
C ALA A 12 3.63 19.27 3.61
N ARG A 13 3.34 18.73 4.81
CA ARG A 13 2.09 19.01 5.52
C ARG A 13 1.97 20.48 5.91
N THR A 14 3.08 21.14 6.21
CA THR A 14 3.10 22.55 6.66
C THR A 14 3.66 23.52 5.62
N ASP A 15 4.27 23.02 4.54
CA ASP A 15 4.84 23.83 3.45
C ASP A 15 4.08 23.61 2.12
N PRO A 16 3.26 24.58 1.67
CA PRO A 16 2.50 24.48 0.42
C PRO A 16 3.37 24.42 -0.84
N ALA A 17 4.49 25.15 -0.87
CA ALA A 17 5.37 25.17 -2.04
C ALA A 17 6.09 23.82 -2.19
N LEU A 18 6.56 23.25 -1.08
CA LEU A 18 7.10 21.90 -1.06
C LEU A 18 6.05 20.87 -1.51
N ARG A 19 4.81 20.97 -1.00
CA ARG A 19 3.72 20.07 -1.42
C ARG A 19 3.49 20.13 -2.92
N GLU A 20 3.42 21.32 -3.51
CA GLU A 20 3.24 21.49 -4.95
C GLU A 20 4.36 20.81 -5.76
N HIS A 21 5.61 20.92 -5.30
CA HIS A 21 6.75 20.25 -5.93
C HIS A 21 6.74 18.73 -5.78
N LEU A 22 6.24 18.21 -4.66
CA LEU A 22 6.20 16.77 -4.40
C LEU A 22 5.00 16.06 -5.05
N THR A 23 3.87 16.75 -5.29
CA THR A 23 2.68 16.16 -5.92
C THR A 23 2.97 15.32 -7.17
N PRO A 24 3.66 15.83 -8.22
CA PRO A 24 3.92 15.03 -9.42
C PRO A 24 4.83 13.83 -9.16
N MET A 25 5.70 13.91 -8.14
CA MET A 25 6.51 12.77 -7.72
C MET A 25 5.66 11.71 -7.01
N ALA A 26 4.75 12.13 -6.11
CA ALA A 26 3.83 11.24 -5.41
C ALA A 26 2.88 10.53 -6.38
N GLU A 27 2.36 11.24 -7.38
CA GLU A 27 1.51 10.67 -8.43
C GLU A 27 2.26 9.58 -9.21
N ARG A 28 3.49 9.86 -9.67
CA ARG A 28 4.31 8.85 -10.36
C ARG A 28 4.63 7.66 -9.47
N TYR A 29 4.96 7.89 -8.20
CA TYR A 29 5.30 6.83 -7.26
C TYR A 29 4.14 5.82 -7.13
N HIS A 30 2.93 6.31 -6.88
CA HIS A 30 1.75 5.45 -6.78
C HIS A 30 1.39 4.78 -8.12
N ALA A 31 1.47 5.51 -9.23
CA ALA A 31 1.19 4.96 -10.56
C ALA A 31 2.13 3.79 -10.88
N GLN A 32 3.43 3.94 -10.61
CA GLN A 32 4.42 2.88 -10.84
C GLN A 32 4.19 1.65 -9.97
N ILE A 33 3.75 1.83 -8.73
CA ILE A 33 3.37 0.71 -7.84
C ILE A 33 2.17 -0.03 -8.42
N VAL A 34 1.14 0.70 -8.85
CA VAL A 34 -0.07 0.12 -9.43
C VAL A 34 0.24 -0.62 -10.73
N ASP A 35 1.00 -0.01 -11.64
CA ASP A 35 1.39 -0.62 -12.91
C ASP A 35 2.20 -1.91 -12.68
N LEU A 36 3.15 -1.88 -11.75
CA LEU A 36 3.90 -3.07 -11.37
C LEU A 36 2.99 -4.14 -10.77
N GLY A 37 2.10 -3.78 -9.84
CA GLY A 37 1.17 -4.71 -9.22
C GLY A 37 0.24 -5.38 -10.23
N ARG A 38 -0.31 -4.61 -11.17
CA ARG A 38 -1.20 -5.09 -12.24
C ARG A 38 -0.49 -6.05 -13.21
N SER A 39 0.83 -5.96 -13.33
CA SER A 39 1.62 -6.91 -14.13
C SER A 39 1.72 -8.30 -13.49
N LEU A 40 1.40 -8.45 -12.20
CA LEU A 40 1.47 -9.73 -11.50
C LEU A 40 0.27 -10.62 -11.85
N PRO A 41 0.46 -11.95 -12.02
CA PRO A 41 -0.65 -12.86 -12.35
C PRO A 41 -1.81 -12.84 -11.36
N VAL A 42 -1.54 -12.54 -10.09
CA VAL A 42 -2.55 -12.45 -9.03
C VAL A 42 -3.54 -11.31 -9.24
N ALA A 43 -3.16 -10.25 -9.98
CA ALA A 43 -4.02 -9.11 -10.24
C ALA A 43 -5.28 -9.48 -11.02
N ALA A 44 -5.18 -10.48 -11.92
CA ALA A 44 -6.31 -10.97 -12.71
C ALA A 44 -7.42 -11.63 -11.86
N ARG A 45 -7.18 -11.87 -10.56
CA ARG A 45 -8.15 -12.49 -9.65
C ARG A 45 -9.11 -11.50 -8.98
N PHE A 46 -8.99 -10.21 -9.30
CA PHE A 46 -9.73 -9.11 -8.68
C PHE A 46 -10.27 -8.15 -9.75
N PRO A 47 -11.39 -7.46 -9.51
CA PRO A 47 -11.71 -6.23 -10.21
C PRO A 47 -10.56 -5.22 -10.08
N ALA A 48 -10.28 -4.46 -11.14
CA ALA A 48 -9.08 -3.61 -11.21
C ALA A 48 -9.05 -2.54 -10.09
N ASP A 49 -10.18 -1.90 -9.81
CA ASP A 49 -10.33 -0.90 -8.76
C ASP A 49 -10.15 -1.49 -7.35
N VAL A 50 -10.65 -2.72 -7.14
CA VAL A 50 -10.48 -3.46 -5.89
C VAL A 50 -9.01 -3.83 -5.69
N PHE A 51 -8.34 -4.30 -6.74
CA PHE A 51 -6.93 -4.67 -6.68
C PHE A 51 -6.04 -3.47 -6.34
N ASP A 52 -6.23 -2.35 -7.04
CA ASP A 52 -5.44 -1.13 -6.81
C ASP A 52 -5.62 -0.63 -5.37
N THR A 53 -6.87 -0.63 -4.87
CA THR A 53 -7.18 -0.22 -3.50
C THR A 53 -6.51 -1.13 -2.48
N LEU A 54 -6.57 -2.45 -2.68
CA LEU A 54 -5.91 -3.43 -1.82
C LEU A 54 -4.39 -3.24 -1.82
N LEU A 55 -3.79 -3.12 -3.00
CA LEU A 55 -2.35 -2.95 -3.17
C LEU A 55 -1.84 -1.68 -2.48
N LEU A 56 -2.49 -0.55 -2.73
CA LEU A 56 -2.10 0.72 -2.11
C LEU A 56 -2.30 0.69 -0.59
N SER A 57 -3.34 0.01 -0.09
CA SER A 57 -3.54 -0.17 1.35
C SER A 57 -2.40 -0.96 2.00
N LEU A 58 -1.93 -2.03 1.35
CA LEU A 58 -0.79 -2.82 1.81
C LEU A 58 0.50 -2.00 1.86
N VAL A 59 0.76 -1.20 0.81
CA VAL A 59 1.94 -0.31 0.76
C VAL A 59 1.93 0.67 1.92
N HIS A 60 0.81 1.39 2.13
CA HIS A 60 0.70 2.34 3.24
C HIS A 60 0.89 1.70 4.61
N MET A 61 0.35 0.49 4.81
CA MET A 61 0.53 -0.25 6.05
C MET A 61 2.01 -0.63 6.26
N PHE A 62 2.66 -1.21 5.26
CA PHE A 62 4.06 -1.63 5.37
C PHE A 62 5.02 -0.46 5.55
N ASP A 63 4.76 0.66 4.89
CA ASP A 63 5.57 1.87 5.06
C ASP A 63 5.39 2.49 6.44
N GLY A 64 4.14 2.52 6.95
CA GLY A 64 3.86 2.94 8.32
C GLY A 64 4.59 2.06 9.35
N GLU A 65 4.61 0.75 9.12
CA GLU A 65 5.33 -0.18 9.98
C GLU A 65 6.84 0.00 9.93
N ALA A 66 7.40 0.14 8.72
CA ALA A 66 8.82 0.39 8.54
C ALA A 66 9.26 1.70 9.23
N LEU A 67 8.37 2.69 9.34
CA LEU A 67 8.65 3.94 10.04
C LEU A 67 8.59 3.74 11.55
N ALA A 68 7.51 3.13 12.04
CA ALA A 68 7.27 2.93 13.47
C ALA A 68 8.32 2.03 14.12
N SER A 69 8.79 1.00 13.41
CA SER A 69 9.80 0.05 13.92
C SER A 69 11.16 0.70 14.19
N THR A 70 11.46 1.86 13.61
CA THR A 70 12.68 2.63 13.93
C THR A 70 12.67 3.20 15.36
N VAL A 71 11.49 3.41 15.93
CA VAL A 71 11.31 3.97 17.28
C VAL A 71 10.94 2.88 18.28
N HIS A 72 10.03 1.98 17.90
CA HIS A 72 9.56 0.91 18.76
C HIS A 72 9.38 -0.39 17.95
N PRO A 73 10.45 -1.20 17.81
CA PRO A 73 10.39 -2.46 17.09
C PRO A 73 9.43 -3.44 17.76
N GLN A 74 8.55 -4.08 16.97
CA GLN A 74 7.59 -5.07 17.45
C GLN A 74 7.55 -6.29 16.52
N PRO A 75 8.63 -7.09 16.47
CA PRO A 75 8.83 -8.12 15.44
C PRO A 75 7.72 -9.19 15.44
N GLU A 76 7.20 -9.59 16.60
CA GLU A 76 6.10 -10.56 16.67
C GLU A 76 4.80 -9.98 16.11
N LEU A 77 4.57 -8.68 16.27
CA LEU A 77 3.38 -8.00 15.74
C LEU A 77 3.51 -7.74 14.23
N GLU A 78 4.72 -7.45 13.74
CA GLU A 78 5.05 -7.34 12.31
C GLU A 78 4.68 -8.63 11.57
N VAL A 79 5.13 -9.78 12.07
CA VAL A 79 4.80 -11.09 11.49
C VAL A 79 3.30 -11.33 11.50
N ARG A 80 2.63 -11.10 12.63
CA ARG A 80 1.16 -11.30 12.76
C ARG A 80 0.36 -10.42 11.80
N ARG A 81 0.80 -9.18 11.54
CA ARG A 81 0.13 -8.28 10.59
C ARG A 81 0.24 -8.77 9.15
N ILE A 82 1.43 -9.22 8.74
CA ILE A 82 1.62 -9.82 7.40
C ILE A 82 0.67 -11.01 7.22
N GLU A 83 0.61 -11.91 8.20
CA GLU A 83 -0.28 -13.08 8.17
C GLU A 83 -1.76 -12.67 8.10
N LEU A 84 -2.17 -11.68 8.89
CA LEU A 84 -3.54 -11.18 8.89
C LEU A 84 -3.92 -10.57 7.54
N MET A 85 -3.05 -9.75 6.94
CA MET A 85 -3.30 -9.16 5.62
C MET A 85 -3.42 -10.22 4.52
N ALA A 86 -2.57 -11.25 4.55
CA ALA A 86 -2.67 -12.35 3.60
C ALA A 86 -4.02 -13.07 3.72
N ARG A 87 -4.49 -13.30 4.96
CA ARG A 87 -5.82 -13.91 5.21
C ARG A 87 -6.96 -13.03 4.73
N MET A 88 -6.94 -11.73 5.01
CA MET A 88 -7.97 -10.80 4.55
C MET A 88 -7.98 -10.69 3.03
N SER A 89 -6.82 -10.66 2.38
CA SER A 89 -6.72 -10.64 0.90
C SER A 89 -7.32 -11.92 0.27
N ALA A 90 -7.10 -13.08 0.91
CA ALA A 90 -7.70 -14.33 0.47
C ALA A 90 -9.23 -14.32 0.62
N LEU A 91 -9.75 -13.78 1.72
CA LEU A 91 -11.19 -13.66 1.97
C LEU A 91 -11.89 -12.73 0.97
N VAL A 92 -11.29 -11.57 0.68
CA VAL A 92 -11.82 -10.66 -0.36
C VAL A 92 -11.90 -11.38 -1.71
N THR A 93 -10.97 -12.29 -2.00
CA THR A 93 -11.04 -13.04 -3.26
C THR A 93 -12.16 -14.10 -3.29
N SER A 94 -12.51 -14.70 -2.15
CA SER A 94 -13.58 -15.72 -2.09
C SER A 94 -14.96 -15.11 -2.25
N ASP A 95 -15.19 -13.90 -1.72
CA ASP A 95 -16.46 -13.19 -1.84
C ASP A 95 -16.70 -12.70 -3.27
N ILE A 96 -15.64 -12.20 -3.95
CA ILE A 96 -15.71 -11.80 -5.37
C ILE A 96 -16.05 -12.99 -6.26
N SER A 97 -15.47 -14.16 -5.99
CA SER A 97 -15.74 -15.38 -6.77
C SER A 97 -17.19 -15.85 -6.63
N SER A 98 -17.79 -15.69 -5.45
CA SER A 98 -19.17 -16.13 -5.18
C SER A 98 -20.23 -15.14 -5.70
N ASN A 99 -19.87 -13.87 -5.91
CA ASN A 99 -20.73 -12.87 -6.54
C ASN A 99 -20.79 -12.95 -8.08
N ASN A 100 -19.81 -13.60 -8.72
CA ASN A 100 -19.79 -13.82 -10.18
C ASN A 100 -20.56 -15.07 -10.63
N GLU A 101 -21.07 -15.89 -9.70
CA GLU A 101 -21.85 -17.10 -10.00
C GLU A 101 -23.37 -16.92 -9.82
N GLN A 102 -23.85 -15.69 -9.55
CA GLN A 102 -25.27 -15.32 -9.47
C GLN A 102 -25.68 -14.44 -10.65
#